data_AF-A0A419X3V8-F1
#
_entry.id   AF-A0A419X3V8-F1
#
_cell.length_a   1.000
_cell.length_b   1.000
_cell.length_c   1.000
_cell.angle_alpha   90.00
_cell.angle_beta   90.00
_cell.angle_gamma   90.00
#
_symmetry.space_group_name_H-M   'P 1'
#
loop_
_entity.id
_entity.type
_entity.pdbx_description
1 polymer ?
#
loop_
_entity_poly.entity_id
_entity_poly.type
_entity_poly.pdbx_seq_one_letter_code
_entity_poly.pdbx_strand_id
1 'polypeptide(L)'
;MNNQVLIIIAAFLFAVVLFSCNTNKENKNKAEFKQLTKQDIKNKKLKNYKFLNGMRQDKYFPGFLVDKCERILIELCLNIEEQKPKSLNELYKLTHGATNEINELQDEFYKNDSEIETAAREIIAMDFYFIAQAYSFSAADVEELIATRDW
;
A
#
# COMPACT_ATOMS: atom_id res chain seq x y z
N MET A 1 -4.45 -32.46 68.55
CA MET A 1 -4.35 -31.06 69.03
C MET A 1 -4.39 -30.16 67.83
N ASN A 2 -5.40 -29.31 67.81
CA ASN A 2 -5.75 -28.41 66.71
C ASN A 2 -4.68 -27.33 66.56
N ASN A 3 -4.31 -27.06 65.32
CA ASN A 3 -4.07 -25.70 64.83
C ASN A 3 -4.59 -25.61 63.39
N GLN A 4 -5.90 -25.86 63.29
CA GLN A 4 -6.76 -25.01 62.47
C GLN A 4 -6.48 -23.55 62.88
N VAL A 5 -6.39 -22.64 61.91
CA VAL A 5 -6.51 -21.15 62.00
C VAL A 5 -5.29 -20.30 61.58
N LEU A 6 -4.04 -20.78 61.50
CA LEU A 6 -2.91 -19.83 61.28
C LEU A 6 -1.95 -20.09 60.11
N ILE A 7 -2.43 -20.59 58.97
CA ILE A 7 -1.80 -20.28 57.65
C ILE A 7 -2.90 -20.11 56.60
N ILE A 8 -3.81 -19.16 56.84
CA ILE A 8 -4.75 -18.60 55.85
C ILE A 8 -4.18 -17.31 55.21
N ILE A 9 -2.91 -16.96 55.44
CA ILE A 9 -2.29 -15.78 54.85
C ILE A 9 -0.98 -16.18 54.17
N ALA A 10 -0.88 -15.88 52.88
CA ALA A 10 0.28 -16.06 51.99
C ALA A 10 0.45 -17.41 51.30
N ALA A 11 -0.51 -17.76 50.43
CA ALA A 11 -0.21 -18.29 49.09
C ALA A 11 -1.46 -18.19 48.22
N PHE A 12 -1.89 -16.95 48.01
CA PHE A 12 -2.77 -16.59 46.91
C PHE A 12 -1.96 -16.72 45.61
N LEU A 13 -1.87 -17.92 45.05
CA LEU A 13 -1.53 -18.16 43.64
C LEU A 13 -1.86 -19.61 43.29
N PHE A 14 -2.84 -19.74 42.38
CA PHE A 14 -3.22 -20.96 41.65
C PHE A 14 -4.08 -22.02 42.36
N ALA A 15 -5.34 -21.66 42.70
CA ALA A 15 -6.45 -22.60 42.57
C ALA A 15 -6.83 -22.64 41.06
N VAL A 16 -6.60 -23.75 40.35
CA VAL A 16 -7.56 -24.86 40.13
C VAL A 16 -8.92 -24.28 39.68
N VAL A 17 -9.41 -24.53 38.47
CA VAL A 17 -10.29 -25.68 38.19
C VAL A 17 -10.50 -25.79 36.67
N LEU A 18 -10.38 -27.03 36.18
CA LEU A 18 -10.90 -27.54 34.92
C LEU A 18 -12.40 -27.22 34.76
N PHE A 19 -12.81 -26.49 33.73
CA PHE A 19 -14.18 -26.57 33.22
C PHE A 19 -14.24 -26.26 31.72
N SER A 20 -14.67 -27.28 30.97
CA SER A 20 -15.37 -27.27 29.68
C SER A 20 -15.41 -25.99 28.85
N CYS A 21 -15.00 -26.07 27.59
CA CYS A 21 -15.96 -26.31 26.50
C CYS A 21 -15.25 -26.49 25.16
N ASN A 22 -15.52 -27.63 24.53
CA ASN A 22 -15.43 -27.79 23.09
C ASN A 22 -16.62 -27.05 22.45
N THR A 23 -16.38 -25.85 21.93
CA THR A 23 -17.17 -25.14 20.91
C THR A 23 -16.20 -24.13 20.29
N ASN A 24 -16.01 -23.93 18.99
CA ASN A 24 -16.77 -24.25 17.82
C ASN A 24 -15.76 -24.30 16.65
N LYS A 25 -16.08 -25.07 15.62
CA LYS A 25 -15.60 -24.80 14.26
C LYS A 25 -15.94 -23.35 13.91
N GLU A 26 -14.99 -22.43 14.02
CA GLU A 26 -15.06 -21.19 13.27
C GLU A 26 -14.50 -21.46 11.88
N ASN A 27 -15.34 -22.10 11.06
CA ASN A 27 -15.26 -21.99 9.63
C ASN A 27 -15.77 -20.58 9.29
N LYS A 28 -14.87 -19.60 9.26
CA LYS A 28 -15.10 -18.33 8.58
C LYS A 28 -14.02 -18.25 7.52
N ASN A 29 -14.47 -18.24 6.26
CA ASN A 29 -13.68 -17.83 5.11
C ASN A 29 -12.84 -16.61 5.51
N LYS A 30 -11.54 -16.83 5.78
CA LYS A 30 -10.57 -15.76 5.74
C LYS A 30 -10.51 -15.43 4.25
N ALA A 31 -11.27 -14.42 3.85
CA ALA A 31 -11.16 -13.86 2.51
C ALA A 31 -9.67 -13.69 2.24
N GLU A 32 -9.15 -14.50 1.33
CA GLU A 32 -7.77 -14.43 0.89
C GLU A 32 -7.63 -13.04 0.29
N PHE A 33 -6.98 -12.13 1.00
CA PHE A 33 -6.72 -10.78 0.50
C PHE A 33 -5.84 -10.96 -0.73
N LYS A 34 -6.45 -10.97 -1.91
CA LYS A 34 -5.72 -11.15 -3.15
C LYS A 34 -4.79 -9.95 -3.30
N GLN A 35 -3.49 -10.18 -3.17
CA GLN A 35 -2.51 -9.15 -3.43
C GLN A 35 -2.64 -8.72 -4.90
N LEU A 36 -2.97 -7.45 -5.13
CA LEU A 36 -3.05 -6.89 -6.47
C LEU A 36 -1.65 -6.87 -7.07
N THR A 37 -1.54 -7.38 -8.29
CA THR A 37 -0.27 -7.45 -9.00
C THR A 37 -0.40 -6.81 -10.36
N LYS A 38 0.74 -6.48 -10.95
CA LYS A 38 0.83 -5.98 -12.31
C LYS A 38 0.20 -6.90 -13.36
N GLN A 39 0.04 -8.19 -13.07
CA GLN A 39 -0.62 -9.14 -13.97
C GLN A 39 -2.14 -8.95 -14.06
N ASP A 40 -2.74 -8.29 -13.07
CA ASP A 40 -4.16 -7.98 -13.02
C ASP A 40 -4.54 -6.83 -13.97
N ILE A 41 -3.59 -5.97 -14.35
CA ILE A 41 -3.79 -4.85 -15.29
C ILE A 41 -4.11 -5.41 -16.69
N LYS A 42 -5.25 -5.07 -17.30
CA LYS A 42 -5.60 -5.58 -18.65
C LYS A 42 -4.79 -4.91 -19.76
N ASN A 43 -4.35 -3.67 -19.57
CA ASN A 43 -3.54 -2.93 -20.54
C ASN A 43 -2.17 -3.59 -20.77
N LYS A 44 -1.98 -4.17 -21.97
CA LYS A 44 -0.76 -4.91 -22.34
C LYS A 44 0.51 -4.06 -22.30
N LYS A 45 0.43 -2.75 -22.57
CA LYS A 45 1.60 -1.85 -22.51
C LYS A 45 2.10 -1.77 -21.06
N LEU A 46 1.18 -1.59 -20.12
CA LEU A 46 1.48 -1.43 -18.71
C LEU A 46 1.92 -2.74 -18.04
N LYS A 47 1.39 -3.91 -18.46
CA LYS A 47 1.89 -5.22 -17.97
C LYS A 47 3.41 -5.38 -18.10
N ASN A 48 3.98 -4.87 -19.18
CA ASN A 48 5.40 -5.02 -19.50
C ASN A 48 6.25 -3.79 -19.13
N TYR A 49 5.62 -2.67 -18.78
CA TYR A 49 6.30 -1.42 -18.48
C TYR A 49 7.01 -1.45 -17.13
N LYS A 50 8.30 -1.10 -17.04
CA LYS A 50 9.05 -1.17 -15.77
C LYS A 50 8.82 0.10 -14.96
N PHE A 51 7.84 0.07 -14.07
CA PHE A 51 7.60 1.16 -13.13
C PHE A 51 8.83 1.41 -12.25
N LEU A 52 9.05 2.69 -11.94
CA LEU A 52 10.04 3.22 -11.03
C LEU A 52 11.45 2.72 -11.31
N ASN A 53 11.75 2.43 -12.58
CA ASN A 53 12.98 1.73 -12.95
C ASN A 53 14.25 2.49 -12.53
N GLY A 54 14.24 3.83 -12.56
CA GLY A 54 15.35 4.63 -12.03
C GLY A 54 15.52 4.45 -10.52
N MET A 55 14.43 4.54 -9.75
CA MET A 55 14.46 4.33 -8.30
C MET A 55 14.88 2.90 -7.93
N ARG A 56 14.46 1.91 -8.71
CA ARG A 56 14.81 0.49 -8.52
C ARG A 56 16.32 0.23 -8.67
N GLN A 57 17.00 1.02 -9.48
CA GLN A 57 18.41 0.86 -9.80
C GLN A 57 19.33 1.64 -8.85
N ASP A 58 18.77 2.59 -8.12
CA ASP A 58 19.51 3.43 -7.18
C ASP A 58 19.34 2.91 -5.75
N LYS A 59 20.48 2.65 -5.09
CA LYS A 59 20.51 2.13 -3.71
C LYS A 59 20.06 3.16 -2.68
N TYR A 60 19.98 4.44 -3.06
CA TYR A 60 19.43 5.48 -2.21
C TYR A 60 17.96 5.23 -1.87
N PHE A 61 17.19 4.57 -2.74
CA PHE A 61 15.79 4.25 -2.49
C PHE A 61 15.64 2.82 -1.94
N PRO A 62 15.12 2.65 -0.71
CA PRO A 62 14.88 1.32 -0.14
C PRO A 62 13.89 0.54 -1.01
N GLY A 63 14.29 -0.65 -1.46
CA GLY A 63 13.50 -1.45 -2.42
C GLY A 63 12.06 -1.72 -1.97
N PHE A 64 11.84 -1.93 -0.67
CA PHE A 64 10.50 -2.17 -0.12
C PHE A 64 9.60 -0.92 -0.15
N LEU A 65 10.16 0.29 -0.14
CA LEU A 65 9.40 1.53 -0.32
C LEU A 65 9.10 1.77 -1.80
N VAL A 66 10.06 1.44 -2.68
CA VAL A 66 9.81 1.44 -4.14
C VAL A 66 8.68 0.46 -4.49
N ASP A 67 8.60 -0.71 -3.83
CA ASP A 67 7.49 -1.66 -3.99
C ASP A 67 6.15 -1.06 -3.55
N LYS A 68 6.11 -0.25 -2.48
CA LYS A 68 4.87 0.43 -2.05
C LYS A 68 4.41 1.45 -3.08
N CYS A 69 5.33 2.26 -3.62
CA CYS A 69 5.02 3.19 -4.71
C CYS A 69 4.54 2.44 -5.97
N GLU A 70 5.20 1.35 -6.36
CA GLU A 70 4.79 0.56 -7.54
C GLU A 70 3.38 -0.04 -7.34
N ARG A 71 3.06 -0.51 -6.13
CA ARG A 71 1.70 -0.98 -5.83
C ARG A 71 0.65 0.11 -6.01
N ILE A 72 0.91 1.34 -5.56
CA ILE A 72 0.00 2.48 -5.76
C ILE A 72 -0.21 2.75 -7.25
N LEU A 73 0.86 2.69 -8.07
CA LEU A 73 0.75 2.82 -9.53
C LEU A 73 -0.05 1.69 -10.19
N ILE A 74 0.09 0.46 -9.70
CA ILE A 74 -0.71 -0.69 -10.14
C ILE A 74 -2.18 -0.48 -9.78
N GLU A 75 -2.48 -0.04 -8.56
CA GLU A 75 -3.84 0.25 -8.09
C GLU A 75 -4.48 1.38 -8.90
N LEU A 76 -3.74 2.46 -9.20
CA LEU A 76 -4.17 3.50 -10.13
C LEU A 76 -4.56 2.92 -11.50
N CYS A 77 -3.75 2.02 -12.07
CA CYS A 77 -4.07 1.37 -13.35
C CYS A 77 -5.38 0.58 -13.27
N LEU A 78 -5.59 -0.18 -12.20
CA LEU A 78 -6.80 -0.98 -12.01
C LEU A 78 -8.04 -0.09 -11.81
N ASN A 79 -7.89 1.00 -11.04
CA ASN A 79 -8.95 1.99 -10.84
C ASN A 79 -9.36 2.66 -12.16
N ILE A 80 -8.41 3.00 -13.03
CA ILE A 80 -8.71 3.53 -14.37
C ILE A 80 -9.46 2.49 -15.21
N GLU A 81 -9.08 1.21 -15.16
CA GLU A 81 -9.76 0.15 -15.92
C GLU A 81 -11.17 -0.17 -15.42
N GLU A 82 -11.38 -0.06 -14.12
CA GLU A 82 -12.67 -0.26 -13.46
C GLU A 82 -13.61 0.91 -13.74
N GLN A 83 -13.16 2.13 -13.43
CA GLN A 83 -13.99 3.34 -13.48
C GLN A 83 -14.12 3.91 -14.91
N LYS A 84 -13.17 3.60 -15.80
CA LYS A 84 -13.15 4.00 -17.22
C LYS A 84 -13.41 5.50 -17.43
N PRO A 85 -12.59 6.38 -16.83
CA PRO A 85 -12.76 7.83 -16.90
C PRO A 85 -12.92 8.30 -18.36
N LYS A 86 -13.77 9.31 -18.58
CA LYS A 86 -14.10 9.86 -19.90
C LYS A 86 -13.53 11.26 -20.13
N SER A 87 -12.95 11.85 -19.10
CA SER A 87 -12.38 13.19 -19.15
C SER A 87 -11.07 13.27 -18.38
N LEU A 88 -10.27 14.30 -18.67
CA LEU A 88 -9.07 14.61 -17.91
C LEU A 88 -9.40 14.88 -16.43
N ASN A 89 -10.48 15.59 -16.14
CA ASN A 89 -10.89 15.85 -14.76
C ASN A 89 -11.21 14.56 -13.98
N GLU A 90 -11.79 13.55 -14.63
CA GLU A 90 -12.01 12.25 -14.00
C GLU A 90 -10.72 11.47 -13.82
N LEU A 91 -9.80 11.52 -14.79
CA LEU A 91 -8.47 10.94 -14.65
C LEU A 91 -7.71 11.59 -13.49
N TYR A 92 -7.69 12.92 -13.42
CA TYR A 92 -6.96 13.67 -12.40
C TYR A 92 -7.44 13.36 -10.99
N LYS A 93 -8.74 13.16 -10.77
CA LYS A 93 -9.23 12.68 -9.47
C LYS A 93 -8.59 11.37 -9.03
N LEU A 94 -8.37 10.44 -9.97
CA LEU A 94 -7.72 9.16 -9.68
C LEU A 94 -6.22 9.35 -9.42
N THR A 95 -5.55 10.17 -10.23
CA THR A 95 -4.10 10.38 -10.11
C THR A 95 -3.75 11.21 -8.87
N HIS A 96 -4.57 12.17 -8.49
CA HIS A 96 -4.45 12.90 -7.22
C HIS A 96 -4.61 11.98 -6.02
N GLY A 97 -5.56 11.03 -6.08
CA GLY A 97 -5.69 10.00 -5.05
C GLY A 97 -4.40 9.19 -4.86
N ALA A 98 -3.87 8.67 -5.97
CA ALA A 98 -2.61 7.92 -5.95
C ALA A 98 -1.41 8.78 -5.50
N THR A 99 -1.37 10.07 -5.89
CA THR A 99 -0.33 11.00 -5.47
C THR A 99 -0.37 11.23 -3.95
N ASN A 100 -1.58 11.39 -3.39
CA ASN A 100 -1.76 11.54 -1.94
C ASN A 100 -1.30 10.28 -1.20
N GLU A 101 -1.59 9.08 -1.70
CA GLU A 101 -1.08 7.84 -1.10
C GLU A 101 0.46 7.76 -1.12
N ILE A 102 1.11 8.30 -2.15
CA ILE A 102 2.57 8.41 -2.21
C ILE A 102 3.08 9.46 -1.20
N ASN A 103 2.37 10.59 -1.01
CA ASN A 103 2.75 11.59 -0.01
C ASN A 103 2.83 11.00 1.41
N GLU A 104 1.94 10.07 1.75
CA GLU A 104 1.93 9.36 3.04
C GLU A 104 3.18 8.49 3.26
N LEU A 105 3.94 8.18 2.20
CA LEU A 105 5.18 7.39 2.31
C LEU A 105 6.40 8.25 2.69
N GLN A 106 6.34 9.58 2.58
CA GLN A 106 7.48 10.48 2.79
C GLN A 106 8.16 10.26 4.16
N ASP A 107 7.38 10.23 5.23
CA ASP A 107 7.88 9.99 6.60
C ASP A 107 8.61 8.65 6.72
N GLU A 108 8.16 7.62 5.99
CA GLU A 108 8.79 6.31 6.00
C GLU A 108 10.10 6.31 5.19
N PHE A 109 10.15 7.03 4.07
CA PHE A 109 11.40 7.29 3.36
C PHE A 109 12.42 7.95 4.30
N TYR A 110 12.04 9.03 5.00
CA TYR A 110 12.93 9.72 5.94
C TYR A 110 13.44 8.82 7.07
N LYS A 111 12.58 7.97 7.64
CA LYS A 111 12.97 6.99 8.67
C LYS A 111 13.95 5.92 8.17
N ASN A 112 14.12 5.79 6.87
CA ASN A 112 15.01 4.84 6.22
C ASN A 112 16.15 5.54 5.46
N ASP A 113 16.55 6.73 5.93
CA ASP A 113 17.65 7.52 5.38
C ASP A 113 17.52 7.78 3.86
N SER A 114 16.28 8.02 3.42
CA SER A 114 15.91 8.25 2.02
C SER A 114 14.85 9.35 1.91
N GLU A 115 14.52 9.77 0.69
CA GLU A 115 13.53 10.83 0.42
C GLU A 115 12.92 10.65 -0.97
N ILE A 116 11.71 11.17 -1.18
CA ILE A 116 11.17 11.44 -2.51
C ILE A 116 11.78 12.74 -3.06
N GLU A 117 13.10 12.71 -3.28
CA GLU A 117 13.88 13.84 -3.82
C GLU A 117 13.70 13.99 -5.34
N THR A 118 14.24 15.06 -5.93
CA THR A 118 14.08 15.44 -7.34
C THR A 118 14.10 14.29 -8.35
N ALA A 119 15.04 13.34 -8.30
CA ALA A 119 15.08 12.24 -9.25
C ALA A 119 13.88 11.28 -9.07
N ALA A 120 13.50 10.95 -7.82
CA ALA A 120 12.27 10.21 -7.55
C ALA A 120 11.02 10.94 -8.09
N ARG A 121 10.95 12.27 -7.93
CA ARG A 121 9.84 13.11 -8.41
C ARG A 121 9.66 12.98 -9.91
N GLU A 122 10.75 13.14 -10.67
CA GLU A 122 10.75 13.03 -12.13
C GLU A 122 10.36 11.62 -12.58
N ILE A 123 10.87 10.59 -11.92
CA ILE A 123 10.56 9.19 -12.24
C ILE A 123 9.07 8.90 -12.02
N ILE A 124 8.52 9.31 -10.87
CA ILE A 124 7.10 9.12 -10.55
C ILE A 124 6.25 9.90 -11.56
N ALA A 125 6.55 11.17 -11.82
CA ALA A 125 5.84 12.00 -12.79
C ALA A 125 5.80 11.34 -14.19
N MET A 126 6.93 10.81 -14.65
CA MET A 126 7.03 10.14 -15.94
C MET A 126 6.22 8.84 -16.00
N ASP A 127 6.15 8.09 -14.90
CA ASP A 127 5.31 6.89 -14.82
C ASP A 127 3.82 7.23 -14.84
N PHE A 128 3.39 8.27 -14.10
CA PHE A 128 2.02 8.79 -14.19
C PHE A 128 1.68 9.23 -15.61
N TYR A 129 2.58 9.95 -16.27
CA TYR A 129 2.41 10.34 -17.66
C TYR A 129 2.26 9.13 -18.58
N PHE A 130 3.14 8.13 -18.46
CA PHE A 130 3.06 6.92 -19.27
C PHE A 130 1.74 6.16 -19.05
N ILE A 131 1.23 6.09 -17.82
CA ILE A 131 -0.09 5.52 -17.49
C ILE A 131 -1.19 6.27 -18.24
N ALA A 132 -1.21 7.61 -18.17
CA ALA A 132 -2.20 8.43 -18.88
C ALA A 132 -2.16 8.17 -20.40
N GLN A 133 -0.96 8.16 -20.99
CA GLN A 133 -0.78 7.86 -22.42
C GLN A 133 -1.27 6.45 -22.78
N ALA A 134 -1.01 5.46 -21.93
CA ALA A 134 -1.41 4.08 -22.16
C ALA A 134 -2.94 3.90 -22.18
N TYR A 135 -3.68 4.76 -21.46
CA TYR A 135 -5.14 4.81 -21.46
C TYR A 135 -5.73 5.89 -22.37
N SER A 136 -4.95 6.37 -23.36
CA SER A 136 -5.38 7.30 -24.41
C SER A 136 -5.70 8.73 -23.96
N PHE A 137 -5.14 9.18 -22.83
CA PHE A 137 -5.22 10.58 -22.39
C PHE A 137 -4.01 11.39 -22.88
N SER A 138 -3.86 11.51 -24.21
CA SER A 138 -2.71 12.16 -24.85
C SER A 138 -2.50 13.63 -24.51
N ALA A 139 -3.54 14.29 -24.02
CA ALA A 139 -3.55 15.71 -23.64
C ALA A 139 -3.41 15.92 -22.12
N ALA A 140 -3.13 14.87 -21.35
CA ALA A 140 -2.88 15.00 -19.93
C ALA A 140 -1.61 15.82 -19.68
N ASP A 141 -1.71 16.80 -18.80
CA ASP A 141 -0.57 17.59 -18.33
C ASP A 141 0.14 16.81 -17.22
N VAL A 142 1.46 16.63 -17.35
CA VAL A 142 2.24 15.90 -16.36
C VAL A 142 2.20 16.55 -14.98
N GLU A 143 2.21 17.88 -14.92
CA GLU A 143 2.14 18.61 -13.64
C GLU A 143 0.78 18.44 -12.98
N GLU A 144 -0.29 18.42 -13.79
CA GLU A 144 -1.65 18.25 -13.28
C GLU A 144 -1.91 16.81 -12.80
N LEU A 145 -1.31 15.80 -13.45
CA LEU A 145 -1.43 14.40 -13.02
C LEU A 145 -0.98 14.19 -11.57
N ILE A 146 0.04 14.93 -11.14
CA ILE A 146 0.64 14.86 -9.80
C ILE A 146 0.48 16.17 -9.01
N ALA A 147 -0.57 16.95 -9.29
CA ALA A 147 -0.74 18.29 -8.74
C ALA A 147 -0.80 18.34 -7.20
N THR A 148 -1.21 17.24 -6.56
CA THR A 148 -1.33 17.15 -5.10
C THR A 148 -0.07 16.63 -4.42
N ARG A 149 1.07 16.56 -5.12
CA ARG A 149 2.34 16.14 -4.51
C ARG A 149 2.77 17.12 -3.43
N ASP A 150 3.26 16.57 -2.32
CA ASP A 150 3.84 17.34 -1.21
C ASP A 150 5.36 17.19 -1.12
N TRP A 151 5.96 16.47 -2.08
CA TRP A 151 7.39 16.27 -2.23
C TRP A 151 8.01 17.33 -3.15
#